data_AF-A0A843DWT0-F1
#
_entry.id   AF-A0A843DWT0-F1
#
_cell.length_a   1.000
_cell.length_b   1.000
_cell.length_c   1.000
_cell.angle_alpha   90.00
_cell.angle_beta   90.00
_cell.angle_gamma   90.00
#
_symmetry.space_group_name_H-M   'P 1'
#
loop_
_entity.id
_entity.type
_entity.pdbx_description
1 polymer ?
#
loop_
_entity_poly.entity_id
_entity_poly.type
_entity_poly.pdbx_seq_one_letter_code
_entity_poly.pdbx_strand_id
1 'polypeptide(L)'
;MSYVSRKNIPENTIEARSYQTAIADSALSANTLVVLPTGMGKTAVALLVAADRIDTGKVLMLAPTKPLVEQHLRYFSKNLLLEEGDVVMFTGSTPSPKRVAAWNAARFVIATPEVIKNDLIAGRYGLEEVSLLIVDECHRTVGNYAYVFIGRRYNETAAHPLVLGMTASPGSDREHVAEICEHLSITSVESRVETDADVRPYVHERDLEYMMLELPEDLWLAVSVLNGMLDDRLTKLAELNYRVPKREALSMKALNALRAQIQMRMQEKDKTAYTAVSVHAELMKLKHGVMLAESQGSTALRAYLLRLQTEGQGGGSKASQRICADARFQRLLALSDSWTREIHPKADA
;
A
#
# COMPACT_ATOMS: atom_id res chain seq x y z
N MET A 1 -23.73 -25.26 -8.53
CA MET A 1 -22.80 -24.20 -8.97
C MET A 1 -22.90 -24.12 -10.48
N SER A 2 -23.17 -22.94 -11.02
CA SER A 2 -23.08 -22.68 -12.46
C SER A 2 -21.67 -22.18 -12.79
N TYR A 3 -21.18 -22.49 -13.98
CA TYR A 3 -19.88 -22.04 -14.47
C TYR A 3 -20.07 -21.10 -15.65
N VAL A 4 -19.10 -20.21 -15.85
CA VAL A 4 -19.10 -19.31 -17.01
C VAL A 4 -18.90 -20.12 -18.29
N SER A 5 -19.71 -19.84 -19.31
CA SER A 5 -19.54 -20.34 -20.67
C SER A 5 -19.20 -19.18 -21.60
N ARG A 6 -17.93 -19.09 -22.03
CA ARG A 6 -17.43 -18.14 -23.04
C ARG A 6 -16.40 -18.85 -23.94
N LYS A 7 -16.33 -18.47 -25.22
CA LYS A 7 -15.54 -19.15 -26.26
C LYS A 7 -14.09 -19.48 -25.85
N ASN A 8 -13.40 -18.54 -25.20
CA ASN A 8 -11.97 -18.67 -24.88
C ASN A 8 -11.73 -19.01 -23.40
N ILE A 9 -12.71 -19.56 -22.69
CA ILE A 9 -12.58 -19.99 -21.28
C ILE A 9 -12.83 -21.50 -21.21
N PRO A 10 -11.94 -22.30 -20.58
CA PRO A 10 -12.17 -23.73 -20.43
C PRO A 10 -13.40 -24.01 -19.53
N GLU A 11 -14.16 -25.03 -19.87
CA GLU A 11 -15.35 -25.40 -19.11
C GLU A 11 -15.02 -25.70 -17.64
N ASN A 12 -15.95 -25.36 -16.74
CA ASN A 12 -15.88 -25.65 -15.30
C ASN A 12 -14.67 -25.04 -14.55
N THR A 13 -14.02 -24.01 -15.11
CA THR A 13 -12.86 -23.35 -14.46
C THR A 13 -13.23 -22.14 -13.60
N ILE A 14 -14.28 -21.40 -13.99
CA ILE A 14 -14.70 -20.16 -13.34
C ILE A 14 -16.17 -20.27 -12.93
N GLU A 15 -16.43 -20.15 -11.62
CA GLU A 15 -17.78 -20.05 -11.08
C GLU A 15 -18.50 -18.81 -11.62
N ALA A 16 -19.72 -18.97 -12.09
CA ALA A 16 -20.51 -17.86 -12.60
C ALA A 16 -21.06 -17.00 -11.45
N ARG A 17 -20.66 -15.73 -11.43
CA ARG A 17 -21.24 -14.71 -10.54
C ARG A 17 -21.85 -13.60 -11.39
N SER A 18 -23.13 -13.34 -11.20
CA SER A 18 -23.91 -12.43 -12.07
C SER A 18 -23.30 -11.03 -12.15
N TYR A 19 -22.85 -10.48 -11.02
CA TYR A 19 -22.22 -9.16 -10.98
C TYR A 19 -20.92 -9.11 -11.81
N GLN A 20 -20.11 -10.19 -11.81
CA GLN A 20 -18.87 -10.24 -12.59
C GLN A 20 -19.16 -10.23 -14.09
N THR A 21 -20.18 -10.99 -14.51
CA THR A 21 -20.64 -11.01 -15.91
C THR A 21 -21.19 -9.66 -16.33
N ALA A 22 -22.05 -9.05 -15.51
CA ALA A 22 -22.62 -7.73 -15.80
C ALA A 22 -21.54 -6.64 -15.94
N ILE A 23 -20.56 -6.62 -15.03
CA ILE A 23 -19.43 -5.68 -15.10
C ILE A 23 -18.59 -5.94 -16.35
N ALA A 24 -18.33 -7.21 -16.70
CA ALA A 24 -17.56 -7.54 -17.90
C ALA A 24 -18.28 -7.10 -19.19
N ASP A 25 -19.59 -7.27 -19.27
CA ASP A 25 -20.39 -6.86 -20.44
C ASP A 25 -20.44 -5.33 -20.58
N SER A 26 -20.55 -4.61 -19.47
CA SER A 26 -20.39 -3.15 -19.41
C SER A 26 -18.99 -2.73 -19.88
N ALA A 27 -17.95 -3.39 -19.38
CA ALA A 27 -16.55 -3.13 -19.73
C ALA A 27 -16.17 -3.47 -21.17
N LEU A 28 -16.93 -4.31 -21.87
CA LEU A 28 -16.73 -4.59 -23.30
C LEU A 28 -17.23 -3.44 -24.19
N SER A 29 -18.09 -2.57 -23.67
CA SER A 29 -18.72 -1.49 -24.43
C SER A 29 -17.99 -0.14 -24.32
N ALA A 30 -17.15 0.02 -23.29
CA ALA A 30 -16.51 1.30 -22.97
C ALA A 30 -15.24 1.13 -22.12
N ASN A 31 -14.34 2.11 -22.17
CA ASN A 31 -13.21 2.19 -21.25
C ASN A 31 -13.74 2.31 -19.81
N THR A 32 -13.45 1.31 -18.98
CA THR A 32 -14.14 1.12 -17.70
C THR A 32 -13.18 1.04 -16.53
N LEU A 33 -13.51 1.79 -15.48
CA LEU A 33 -12.87 1.68 -14.16
C LEU A 33 -13.72 0.76 -13.28
N VAL A 34 -13.17 -0.40 -12.92
CA VAL A 34 -13.79 -1.38 -12.04
C VAL A 34 -13.26 -1.22 -10.62
N VAL A 35 -14.15 -0.86 -9.71
CA VAL A 35 -13.89 -0.71 -8.27
C VAL A 35 -14.59 -1.82 -7.52
N LEU A 36 -13.83 -2.84 -7.13
CA LEU A 36 -14.34 -3.98 -6.36
C LEU A 36 -13.40 -4.29 -5.19
N PRO A 37 -13.90 -4.55 -3.97
CA PRO A 37 -13.09 -4.99 -2.85
C PRO A 37 -12.19 -6.20 -3.18
N THR A 38 -11.11 -6.36 -2.41
CA THR A 38 -10.20 -7.50 -2.57
C THR A 38 -10.93 -8.81 -2.27
N GLY A 39 -10.71 -9.83 -3.10
CA GLY A 39 -11.42 -11.11 -2.98
C GLY A 39 -12.73 -11.19 -3.76
N MET A 40 -13.22 -10.08 -4.35
CA MET A 40 -14.47 -10.06 -5.12
C MET A 40 -14.30 -10.41 -6.62
N GLY A 41 -13.10 -10.85 -7.01
CA GLY A 41 -12.86 -11.36 -8.35
C GLY A 41 -12.67 -10.30 -9.44
N LYS A 42 -11.95 -9.20 -9.15
CA LYS A 42 -11.45 -8.25 -10.17
C LYS A 42 -10.78 -8.97 -11.34
N THR A 43 -9.87 -9.90 -11.03
CA THR A 43 -9.16 -10.69 -12.05
C THR A 43 -10.10 -11.61 -12.84
N ALA A 44 -11.23 -12.06 -12.25
CA ALA A 44 -12.24 -12.81 -12.99
C ALA A 44 -12.95 -11.92 -14.01
N VAL A 45 -13.31 -10.69 -13.66
CA VAL A 45 -13.83 -9.70 -14.63
C VAL A 45 -12.84 -9.45 -15.76
N ALA A 46 -11.56 -9.23 -15.45
CA ALA A 46 -10.53 -9.06 -16.48
C ALA A 46 -10.38 -10.27 -17.39
N LEU A 47 -10.52 -11.49 -16.85
CA LEU A 47 -10.52 -12.71 -17.64
C LEU A 47 -11.69 -12.77 -18.63
N LEU A 48 -12.90 -12.41 -18.19
CA LEU A 48 -14.06 -12.36 -19.07
C LEU A 48 -13.83 -11.38 -20.22
N VAL A 49 -13.40 -10.15 -19.93
CA VAL A 49 -13.14 -9.14 -20.96
C VAL A 49 -12.00 -9.57 -21.89
N ALA A 50 -10.93 -10.15 -21.34
CA ALA A 50 -9.81 -10.65 -22.14
C ALA A 50 -10.24 -11.79 -23.08
N ALA A 51 -11.08 -12.72 -22.61
CA ALA A 51 -11.58 -13.82 -23.41
C ALA A 51 -12.34 -13.35 -24.65
N ASP A 52 -13.09 -12.26 -24.57
CA ASP A 52 -13.81 -11.68 -25.72
C ASP A 52 -12.92 -10.82 -26.63
N ARG A 53 -11.88 -10.18 -26.07
CA ARG A 53 -11.01 -9.25 -26.83
C ARG A 53 -9.80 -9.90 -27.49
N ILE A 54 -9.40 -11.09 -27.05
CA ILE A 54 -8.19 -11.79 -27.54
C ILE A 54 -8.27 -12.15 -29.03
N ASP A 55 -9.47 -12.28 -29.59
CA ASP A 55 -9.68 -12.53 -31.03
C ASP A 55 -9.70 -11.25 -31.87
N THR A 56 -9.80 -10.08 -31.26
CA THR A 56 -9.66 -8.78 -31.96
C THR A 56 -8.20 -8.35 -32.09
N GLY A 57 -7.33 -8.80 -31.18
CA GLY A 57 -5.94 -8.40 -31.15
C GLY A 57 -5.27 -8.80 -29.84
N LYS A 58 -4.13 -8.18 -29.55
CA LYS A 58 -3.27 -8.51 -28.42
C LYS A 58 -3.83 -7.93 -27.12
N VAL A 59 -3.82 -8.71 -26.04
CA VAL A 59 -4.16 -8.24 -24.70
C VAL A 59 -2.87 -7.86 -23.96
N LEU A 60 -2.83 -6.67 -23.38
CA LEU A 60 -1.74 -6.22 -22.51
C LEU A 60 -2.28 -6.02 -21.10
N MET A 61 -1.77 -6.78 -20.13
CA MET A 61 -2.05 -6.58 -18.71
C MET A 61 -0.83 -6.03 -17.99
N LEU A 62 -1.02 -4.95 -17.26
CA LEU A 62 0.00 -4.32 -16.44
C LEU A 62 -0.28 -4.54 -14.96
N ALA A 63 0.74 -4.95 -14.21
CA ALA A 63 0.69 -5.06 -12.75
C ALA A 63 1.93 -4.44 -12.10
N PRO A 64 1.83 -3.86 -10.89
CA PRO A 64 2.87 -3.00 -10.34
C PRO A 64 4.12 -3.76 -9.88
N THR A 65 4.03 -5.06 -9.60
CA THR A 65 5.13 -5.85 -9.05
C THR A 65 5.31 -7.18 -9.79
N LYS A 66 6.54 -7.69 -9.80
CA LYS A 66 6.86 -9.00 -10.40
C LYS A 66 6.03 -10.16 -9.82
N PRO A 67 5.84 -10.29 -8.49
CA PRO A 67 4.98 -11.33 -7.94
C PRO A 67 3.52 -11.27 -8.43
N LEU A 68 2.96 -10.07 -8.61
CA LEU A 68 1.61 -9.92 -9.16
C LEU A 68 1.55 -10.33 -10.63
N VAL A 69 2.54 -9.95 -11.43
CA VAL A 69 2.66 -10.39 -12.83
C VAL A 69 2.71 -11.93 -12.90
N GLU A 70 3.53 -12.58 -12.06
CA GLU A 70 3.61 -14.05 -12.00
C GLU A 70 2.29 -14.69 -11.53
N GLN A 71 1.59 -14.07 -10.58
CA GLN A 71 0.28 -14.52 -10.13
C GLN A 71 -0.76 -14.46 -11.24
N HIS A 72 -0.82 -13.34 -11.97
CA HIS A 72 -1.73 -13.17 -13.09
C HIS A 72 -1.39 -14.16 -14.19
N LEU A 73 -0.11 -14.36 -14.54
CA LEU A 73 0.30 -15.40 -15.49
C LEU A 73 -0.27 -16.77 -15.13
N ARG A 74 -0.07 -17.23 -13.89
CA ARG A 74 -0.63 -18.51 -13.43
C ARG A 74 -2.15 -18.56 -13.54
N TYR A 75 -2.83 -17.46 -13.21
CA TYR A 75 -4.28 -17.39 -13.26
C TYR A 75 -4.81 -17.43 -14.70
N PHE A 76 -4.26 -16.63 -15.62
CA PHE A 76 -4.70 -16.58 -17.01
C PHE A 76 -4.31 -17.84 -17.78
N SER A 77 -3.10 -18.38 -17.60
CA SER A 77 -2.69 -19.65 -18.24
C SER A 77 -3.56 -20.84 -17.82
N LYS A 78 -4.19 -20.79 -16.64
CA LYS A 78 -5.12 -21.83 -16.18
C LYS A 78 -6.54 -21.67 -16.74
N ASN A 79 -7.01 -20.42 -16.89
CA ASN A 79 -8.43 -20.13 -17.09
C ASN A 79 -8.75 -19.48 -18.44
N LEU A 80 -7.77 -19.27 -19.31
CA LEU A 80 -7.94 -18.75 -20.67
C LEU A 80 -7.38 -19.79 -21.66
N LEU A 81 -8.17 -20.14 -22.68
CA LEU A 81 -7.76 -21.05 -23.75
C LEU A 81 -6.78 -20.32 -24.66
N LEU A 82 -5.49 -20.58 -24.46
CA LEU A 82 -4.38 -20.04 -25.24
C LEU A 82 -3.41 -21.16 -25.60
N GLU A 83 -2.81 -21.07 -26.79
CA GLU A 83 -1.80 -22.04 -27.21
C GLU A 83 -0.48 -21.81 -26.47
N GLU A 84 0.37 -22.84 -26.44
CA GLU A 84 1.68 -22.72 -25.82
C GLU A 84 2.53 -21.67 -26.57
N GLY A 85 2.93 -20.61 -25.87
CA GLY A 85 3.65 -19.47 -26.44
C GLY A 85 2.81 -18.22 -26.71
N ASP A 86 1.47 -18.31 -26.63
CA ASP A 86 0.58 -17.15 -26.79
C ASP A 86 0.67 -16.16 -25.63
N VAL A 87 1.07 -16.63 -24.44
CA VAL A 87 1.23 -15.81 -23.23
C VAL A 87 2.69 -15.58 -22.92
N VAL A 88 3.08 -14.32 -22.77
CA VAL A 88 4.44 -13.95 -22.37
C VAL A 88 4.43 -13.02 -21.16
N MET A 89 5.48 -13.15 -20.35
CA MET A 89 5.69 -12.34 -19.15
C MET A 89 6.95 -11.48 -19.27
N PHE A 90 6.83 -10.18 -19.02
CA PHE A 90 7.96 -9.25 -19.02
C PHE A 90 8.21 -8.64 -17.62
N THR A 91 9.33 -9.03 -17.00
CA THR A 91 9.74 -8.54 -15.66
C THR A 91 11.13 -7.90 -15.64
N GLY A 92 11.63 -7.45 -16.80
CA GLY A 92 12.93 -6.76 -16.92
C GLY A 92 14.17 -7.67 -16.90
N SER A 93 14.01 -8.98 -16.66
CA SER A 93 15.09 -9.97 -16.66
C SER A 93 15.40 -10.53 -18.07
N THR A 94 14.50 -10.34 -19.04
CA THR A 94 14.66 -10.84 -20.40
C THR A 94 15.38 -9.82 -21.29
N PRO A 95 16.48 -10.19 -21.99
CA PRO A 95 17.20 -9.30 -22.90
C PRO A 95 16.31 -8.71 -24.01
N SER A 96 16.61 -7.49 -24.43
CA SER A 96 15.75 -6.72 -25.35
C SER A 96 15.42 -7.41 -26.68
N PRO A 97 16.37 -8.01 -27.43
CA PRO A 97 16.03 -8.67 -28.70
C PRO A 97 15.04 -9.82 -28.53
N LYS A 98 15.19 -10.60 -27.44
CA LYS A 98 14.26 -11.70 -27.13
C LYS A 98 12.86 -11.19 -26.77
N ARG A 99 12.76 -10.04 -26.09
CA ARG A 99 11.45 -9.44 -25.78
C ARG A 99 10.71 -8.96 -27.02
N VAL A 100 11.40 -8.38 -28.01
CA VAL A 100 10.73 -7.91 -29.24
C VAL A 100 10.13 -9.08 -30.01
N ALA A 101 10.90 -10.17 -30.19
CA ALA A 101 10.39 -11.38 -30.81
C ALA A 101 9.20 -11.98 -30.03
N ALA A 102 9.31 -12.03 -28.69
CA ALA A 102 8.24 -12.52 -27.83
C ALA A 102 6.98 -11.62 -27.87
N TRP A 103 7.13 -10.30 -27.96
CA TRP A 103 6.01 -9.37 -28.10
C TRP A 103 5.24 -9.61 -29.40
N ASN A 104 5.96 -9.75 -30.52
CA ASN A 104 5.35 -9.95 -31.83
C ASN A 104 4.61 -11.29 -31.93
N ALA A 105 5.14 -12.34 -31.30
CA ALA A 105 4.53 -13.67 -31.33
C ALA A 105 3.34 -13.82 -30.35
N ALA A 106 3.33 -13.05 -29.25
CA ALA A 106 2.34 -13.22 -28.20
C ALA A 106 0.96 -12.63 -28.55
N ARG A 107 -0.09 -13.29 -28.07
CA ARG A 107 -1.47 -12.76 -28.05
C ARG A 107 -1.81 -12.13 -26.70
N PHE A 108 -1.15 -12.54 -25.62
CA PHE A 108 -1.34 -11.99 -24.29
C PHE A 108 0.02 -11.66 -23.66
N VAL A 109 0.23 -10.39 -23.32
CA VAL A 109 1.41 -9.93 -22.60
C VAL A 109 1.04 -9.50 -21.18
N ILE A 110 1.74 -10.02 -20.18
CA ILE A 110 1.61 -9.59 -18.78
C ILE A 110 2.94 -9.00 -18.32
N ALA A 111 2.95 -7.75 -17.87
CA ALA A 111 4.20 -7.05 -17.64
C ALA A 111 4.16 -6.07 -16.47
N THR A 112 5.34 -5.72 -15.95
CA THR A 112 5.49 -4.52 -15.14
C THR A 112 5.55 -3.28 -16.05
N PRO A 113 4.95 -2.16 -15.64
CA PRO A 113 4.78 -1.01 -16.54
C PRO A 113 6.10 -0.36 -16.95
N GLU A 114 7.11 -0.39 -16.08
CA GLU A 114 8.42 0.19 -16.40
C GLU A 114 9.08 -0.48 -17.62
N VAL A 115 8.90 -1.80 -17.80
CA VAL A 115 9.46 -2.51 -18.95
C VAL A 115 8.79 -2.07 -20.24
N ILE A 116 7.46 -2.01 -20.23
CA ILE A 116 6.66 -1.59 -21.39
C ILE A 116 6.97 -0.14 -21.75
N LYS A 117 6.95 0.78 -20.77
CA LYS A 117 7.29 2.20 -20.98
C LYS A 117 8.65 2.36 -21.66
N ASN A 118 9.68 1.70 -21.14
CA ASN A 118 11.05 1.81 -21.66
C ASN A 118 11.17 1.29 -23.11
N ASP A 119 10.42 0.23 -23.45
CA ASP A 119 10.42 -0.34 -24.79
C ASP A 119 9.68 0.52 -25.81
N LEU A 120 8.56 1.11 -25.40
CA LEU A 120 7.82 2.07 -26.21
C LEU A 120 8.64 3.33 -26.48
N ILE A 121 9.35 3.86 -25.47
CA ILE A 121 10.24 5.03 -25.64
C ILE A 121 11.39 4.68 -26.59
N ALA A 122 11.94 3.46 -26.49
CA ALA A 122 13.02 3.00 -27.36
C ALA A 122 12.55 2.60 -28.77
N GLY A 123 11.25 2.70 -29.09
CA GLY A 123 10.70 2.35 -30.39
C GLY A 123 10.85 0.87 -30.77
N ARG A 124 10.87 -0.02 -29.76
CA ARG A 124 11.11 -1.47 -29.98
C ARG A 124 9.89 -2.20 -30.52
N TYR A 125 8.71 -1.73 -30.15
CA TYR A 125 7.38 -2.15 -30.61
C TYR A 125 6.39 -1.02 -30.29
N GLY A 126 5.20 -1.08 -30.87
CA GLY A 126 4.10 -0.16 -30.58
C GLY A 126 2.89 -0.87 -29.96
N LEU A 127 1.80 -0.11 -29.79
CA LEU A 127 0.56 -0.58 -29.16
C LEU A 127 -0.59 -0.72 -30.16
N GLU A 128 -0.32 -0.60 -31.46
CA GLU A 128 -1.31 -0.57 -32.55
C GLU A 128 -2.16 -1.85 -32.56
N GLU A 129 -1.52 -3.00 -32.34
CA GLU A 129 -2.16 -4.32 -32.30
C GLU A 129 -2.81 -4.66 -30.95
N VAL A 130 -2.65 -3.82 -29.93
CA VAL A 130 -3.20 -4.08 -28.59
C VAL A 130 -4.69 -3.73 -28.58
N SER A 131 -5.55 -4.75 -28.49
CA SER A 131 -7.00 -4.61 -28.48
C SER A 131 -7.58 -4.35 -27.09
N LEU A 132 -6.82 -4.65 -26.04
CA LEU A 132 -7.25 -4.47 -24.66
C LEU A 132 -6.04 -4.14 -23.77
N LEU A 133 -6.13 -3.03 -23.05
CA LEU A 133 -5.20 -2.65 -21.97
C LEU A 133 -5.87 -2.86 -20.61
N ILE A 134 -5.38 -3.83 -19.84
CA ILE A 134 -5.79 -4.07 -18.46
C ILE A 134 -4.76 -3.42 -17.52
N VAL A 135 -5.21 -2.53 -16.64
CA VAL A 135 -4.35 -1.85 -15.66
C VAL A 135 -4.75 -2.30 -14.26
N ASP A 136 -3.98 -3.23 -13.69
CA ASP A 136 -4.15 -3.66 -12.31
C ASP A 136 -3.57 -2.62 -11.34
N GLU A 137 -4.25 -2.42 -10.21
CA GLU A 137 -4.00 -1.33 -9.27
C GLU A 137 -3.95 0.04 -9.95
N CYS A 138 -4.94 0.33 -10.80
CA CYS A 138 -5.00 1.55 -11.60
C CYS A 138 -5.09 2.84 -10.77
N HIS A 139 -5.29 2.76 -9.44
CA HIS A 139 -5.15 3.90 -8.54
C HIS A 139 -3.74 4.52 -8.57
N ARG A 140 -2.75 3.81 -9.12
CA ARG A 140 -1.38 4.30 -9.34
C ARG A 140 -1.22 5.16 -10.58
N THR A 141 -2.25 5.32 -11.41
CA THR A 141 -2.19 6.07 -12.67
C THR A 141 -2.27 7.58 -12.45
N VAL A 142 -1.35 8.10 -11.64
CA VAL A 142 -1.25 9.52 -11.26
C VAL A 142 0.20 9.99 -11.32
N GLY A 143 0.38 11.30 -11.46
CA GLY A 143 1.69 11.94 -11.53
C GLY A 143 2.60 11.32 -12.60
N ASN A 144 3.81 10.90 -12.20
CA ASN A 144 4.83 10.40 -13.12
C ASN A 144 4.90 8.88 -13.22
N TYR A 145 3.87 8.16 -12.75
CA TYR A 145 3.87 6.70 -12.82
C TYR A 145 3.76 6.19 -14.27
N ALA A 146 4.40 5.06 -14.57
CA ALA A 146 4.49 4.54 -15.94
C ALA A 146 3.12 4.24 -16.60
N TYR A 147 2.08 3.95 -15.81
CA TYR A 147 0.71 3.79 -16.33
C TYR A 147 0.21 5.03 -17.08
N VAL A 148 0.55 6.23 -16.62
CA VAL A 148 0.10 7.48 -17.25
C VAL A 148 0.62 7.58 -18.69
N PHE A 149 1.92 7.32 -18.87
CA PHE A 149 2.54 7.31 -20.20
C PHE A 149 1.94 6.24 -21.11
N ILE A 150 1.80 5.00 -20.60
CA ILE A 150 1.31 3.88 -21.40
C ILE A 150 -0.17 4.09 -21.78
N GLY A 151 -1.01 4.54 -20.84
CA GLY A 151 -2.43 4.82 -21.09
C GLY A 151 -2.63 5.88 -22.17
N ARG A 152 -1.93 7.01 -22.08
CA ARG A 152 -1.98 8.07 -23.11
C ARG A 152 -1.52 7.55 -24.47
N ARG A 153 -0.36 6.88 -24.52
CA ARG A 153 0.18 6.32 -25.77
C ARG A 153 -0.77 5.28 -26.38
N TYR A 154 -1.38 4.44 -25.55
CA TYR A 154 -2.34 3.43 -25.97
C TYR A 154 -3.55 4.06 -26.66
N ASN A 155 -4.14 5.08 -26.04
CA ASN A 155 -5.31 5.78 -26.58
C ASN A 155 -4.99 6.55 -27.87
N GLU A 156 -3.73 6.96 -28.07
CA GLU A 156 -3.27 7.63 -29.29
C GLU A 156 -3.01 6.67 -30.45
N THR A 157 -2.50 5.46 -30.20
CA THR A 157 -1.96 4.60 -31.27
C THR A 157 -2.67 3.27 -31.49
N ALA A 158 -3.47 2.78 -30.55
CA ALA A 158 -4.16 1.50 -30.69
C ALA A 158 -5.24 1.55 -31.78
N ALA A 159 -5.32 0.52 -32.64
CA ALA A 159 -6.32 0.46 -33.71
C ALA A 159 -7.74 0.18 -33.17
N HIS A 160 -7.83 -0.60 -32.11
CA HIS A 160 -9.10 -0.97 -31.46
C HIS A 160 -9.00 -0.81 -29.94
N PRO A 161 -8.93 0.43 -29.43
CA PRO A 161 -8.65 0.69 -28.02
C PRO A 161 -9.80 0.21 -27.11
N LEU A 162 -9.45 -0.50 -26.05
CA LEU A 162 -10.33 -0.75 -24.90
C LEU A 162 -9.48 -0.79 -23.63
N VAL A 163 -9.88 -0.03 -22.61
CA VAL A 163 -9.16 0.05 -21.33
C VAL A 163 -10.01 -0.52 -20.20
N LEU A 164 -9.42 -1.41 -19.42
CA LEU A 164 -9.99 -1.90 -18.16
C LEU A 164 -9.06 -1.55 -17.00
N GLY A 165 -9.41 -0.49 -16.27
CA GLY A 165 -8.74 -0.15 -15.01
C GLY A 165 -9.37 -0.94 -13.88
N MET A 166 -8.56 -1.58 -13.03
CA MET A 166 -9.06 -2.33 -11.87
C MET A 166 -8.42 -1.86 -10.58
N THR A 167 -9.23 -1.68 -9.54
CA THR A 167 -8.69 -1.40 -8.20
C THR A 167 -9.65 -1.77 -7.07
N ALA A 168 -9.11 -2.02 -5.88
CA ALA A 168 -9.91 -2.15 -4.67
C ALA A 168 -10.41 -0.82 -4.13
N SER A 169 -9.66 0.26 -4.36
CA SER A 169 -10.02 1.61 -3.97
C SER A 169 -9.28 2.58 -4.90
N PRO A 170 -9.99 3.45 -5.63
CA PRO A 170 -9.37 4.41 -6.53
C PRO A 170 -8.79 5.61 -5.76
N GLY A 171 -8.82 5.63 -4.42
CA GLY A 171 -8.45 6.77 -3.59
C GLY A 171 -9.66 7.38 -2.88
N SER A 172 -9.43 8.12 -1.80
CA SER A 172 -10.49 8.82 -1.06
C SER A 172 -10.81 10.23 -1.60
N ASP A 173 -10.03 10.70 -2.58
CA ASP A 173 -10.13 12.04 -3.14
C ASP A 173 -10.77 11.99 -4.54
N ARG A 174 -11.74 12.87 -4.79
CA ARG A 174 -12.38 13.00 -6.10
C ARG A 174 -11.40 13.44 -7.18
N GLU A 175 -10.43 14.27 -6.82
CA GLU A 175 -9.41 14.76 -7.76
C GLU A 175 -8.55 13.59 -8.26
N HIS A 176 -8.19 12.68 -7.34
CA HIS A 176 -7.41 11.48 -7.68
C HIS A 176 -8.16 10.54 -8.63
N VAL A 177 -9.47 10.35 -8.41
CA VAL A 177 -10.30 9.53 -9.32
C VAL A 177 -10.41 10.18 -10.70
N ALA A 178 -10.60 11.50 -10.75
CA ALA A 178 -10.67 12.25 -12.01
C ALA A 178 -9.36 12.14 -12.81
N GLU A 179 -8.22 12.23 -12.15
CA GLU A 179 -6.89 12.09 -12.78
C GLU A 179 -6.72 10.69 -13.42
N ILE A 180 -7.13 9.62 -12.73
CA ILE A 180 -7.09 8.26 -13.29
C ILE A 180 -7.98 8.17 -14.53
N CYS A 181 -9.21 8.69 -14.44
CA CYS A 181 -10.18 8.65 -15.54
C CYS A 181 -9.66 9.40 -16.77
N GLU A 182 -9.03 10.55 -16.58
CA GLU A 182 -8.42 11.32 -17.67
C GLU A 182 -7.27 10.53 -18.32
N HIS A 183 -6.32 10.04 -17.54
CA HIS A 183 -5.12 9.36 -18.03
C HIS A 183 -5.39 8.04 -18.75
N LEU A 184 -6.45 7.35 -18.38
CA LEU A 184 -6.88 6.09 -19.00
C LEU A 184 -8.05 6.28 -19.98
N SER A 185 -8.52 7.52 -20.19
CA SER A 185 -9.71 7.85 -20.97
C SER A 185 -10.93 6.98 -20.60
N ILE A 186 -11.17 6.83 -19.30
CA ILE A 186 -12.31 6.09 -18.74
C ILE A 186 -13.59 6.88 -18.99
N THR A 187 -14.62 6.19 -19.47
CA THR A 187 -15.96 6.75 -19.71
C THR A 187 -17.05 6.05 -18.91
N SER A 188 -16.76 4.89 -18.31
CA SER A 188 -17.67 4.16 -17.43
C SER A 188 -16.99 3.78 -16.11
N VAL A 189 -17.74 3.82 -15.01
CA VAL A 189 -17.26 3.38 -13.68
C VAL A 189 -18.22 2.34 -13.13
N GLU A 190 -17.70 1.13 -12.92
CA GLU A 190 -18.43 0.03 -12.31
C GLU A 190 -17.92 -0.17 -10.89
N SER A 191 -18.76 0.10 -9.89
CA SER A 191 -18.42 -0.07 -8.48
C SER A 191 -19.38 -1.06 -7.83
N ARG A 192 -18.86 -1.94 -6.99
CA ARG A 192 -19.68 -2.72 -6.04
C ARG A 192 -19.03 -2.80 -4.67
N VAL A 193 -19.86 -2.94 -3.65
CA VAL A 193 -19.47 -3.19 -2.25
C VAL A 193 -20.06 -4.51 -1.77
N GLU A 194 -19.57 -5.01 -0.63
CA GLU A 194 -19.98 -6.32 -0.10
C GLU A 194 -21.47 -6.40 0.26
N THR A 195 -22.08 -5.26 0.53
CA THR A 195 -23.50 -5.14 0.88
C THR A 195 -24.43 -5.07 -0.32
N ASP A 196 -23.91 -4.92 -1.54
CA ASP A 196 -24.75 -4.83 -2.74
C ASP A 196 -25.51 -6.13 -2.98
N ALA A 197 -26.75 -6.03 -3.44
CA ALA A 197 -27.67 -7.16 -3.55
C ALA A 197 -27.16 -8.27 -4.50
N ASP A 198 -26.42 -7.89 -5.55
CA ASP A 198 -25.82 -8.81 -6.52
C ASP A 198 -24.47 -9.39 -6.06
N VAL A 199 -23.84 -8.82 -5.04
CA VAL A 199 -22.55 -9.28 -4.48
C VAL A 199 -22.75 -10.09 -3.20
N ARG A 200 -23.66 -9.67 -2.32
CA ARG A 200 -23.93 -10.26 -1.00
C ARG A 200 -24.04 -11.80 -1.00
N PRO A 201 -24.67 -12.48 -1.99
CA PRO A 201 -24.73 -13.94 -2.02
C PRO A 201 -23.37 -14.65 -2.11
N TYR A 202 -22.33 -13.94 -2.52
CA TYR A 202 -20.98 -14.47 -2.73
C TYR A 202 -19.97 -14.03 -1.67
N VAL A 203 -20.41 -13.24 -0.69
CA VAL A 203 -19.57 -12.76 0.42
C VAL A 203 -19.65 -13.78 1.55
N HIS A 204 -18.50 -14.33 1.94
CA HIS A 204 -18.40 -15.14 3.14
C HIS A 204 -18.39 -14.24 4.37
N GLU A 205 -19.36 -14.45 5.27
CA GLU A 205 -19.37 -13.77 6.56
C GLU A 205 -18.09 -14.09 7.33
N ARG A 206 -17.49 -13.05 7.92
CA ARG A 206 -16.32 -13.18 8.81
C ARG A 206 -16.76 -12.75 10.20
N ASP A 207 -16.74 -13.69 11.14
CA ASP A 207 -16.91 -13.37 12.54
C ASP A 207 -15.58 -12.81 13.09
N LEU A 208 -15.57 -11.50 13.36
CA LEU A 208 -14.43 -10.83 13.98
C LEU A 208 -14.61 -10.85 15.49
N GLU A 209 -13.88 -11.73 16.17
CA GLU A 209 -13.80 -11.74 17.62
C GLU A 209 -12.66 -10.81 18.07
N TYR A 210 -13.02 -9.68 18.67
CA TYR A 210 -12.06 -8.74 19.23
C TYR A 210 -11.78 -9.10 20.70
N MET A 211 -10.60 -9.65 20.97
CA MET A 211 -10.12 -9.84 22.34
C MET A 211 -9.35 -8.60 22.80
N MET A 212 -9.92 -7.88 23.76
CA MET A 212 -9.23 -6.76 24.41
C MET A 212 -8.25 -7.31 25.45
N LEU A 213 -6.97 -7.05 25.26
CA LEU A 213 -5.92 -7.43 26.20
C LEU A 213 -5.50 -6.20 27.01
N GLU A 214 -5.51 -6.33 28.33
CA GLU A 214 -4.99 -5.30 29.22
C GLU A 214 -3.46 -5.40 29.30
N LEU A 215 -2.79 -4.25 29.41
CA LEU A 215 -1.36 -4.22 29.67
C LEU A 215 -1.10 -4.74 31.09
N PRO A 216 -0.19 -5.71 31.28
CA PRO A 216 0.24 -6.13 32.60
C PRO A 216 0.72 -4.94 33.44
N GLU A 217 0.47 -4.98 34.75
CA GLU A 217 0.66 -3.86 35.69
C GLU A 217 2.03 -3.17 35.54
N ASP A 218 3.10 -3.95 35.47
CA ASP A 218 4.48 -3.44 35.32
C ASP A 218 4.69 -2.65 34.02
N LEU A 219 4.15 -3.15 32.91
CA LEU A 219 4.23 -2.46 31.62
C LEU A 219 3.32 -1.24 31.59
N TRP A 220 2.13 -1.33 32.18
CA TRP A 220 1.23 -0.20 32.30
C TRP A 220 1.86 0.93 33.13
N LEU A 221 2.54 0.60 34.23
CA LEU A 221 3.28 1.55 35.06
C LEU A 221 4.41 2.20 34.25
N ALA A 222 5.18 1.40 33.51
CA ALA A 222 6.24 1.90 32.64
C ALA A 222 5.72 2.88 31.58
N VAL A 223 4.63 2.51 30.89
CA VAL A 223 3.96 3.35 29.89
C VAL A 223 3.45 4.63 30.54
N SER A 224 2.85 4.56 31.73
CA SER A 224 2.36 5.72 32.47
C SER A 224 3.48 6.71 32.82
N VAL A 225 4.64 6.21 33.25
CA VAL A 225 5.84 7.03 33.52
C VAL A 225 6.33 7.72 32.26
N LEU A 226 6.52 6.97 31.17
CA LEU A 226 6.98 7.52 29.89
C LEU A 226 6.00 8.56 29.32
N ASN A 227 4.70 8.30 29.45
CA ASN A 227 3.65 9.21 29.02
C ASN A 227 3.66 10.51 29.83
N GLY A 228 3.84 10.45 31.15
CA GLY A 228 4.02 11.66 31.96
C GLY A 228 5.25 12.48 31.53
N MET A 229 6.35 11.80 31.16
CA MET A 229 7.52 12.50 30.61
C MET A 229 7.23 13.12 29.24
N LEU A 230 6.45 12.45 28.37
CA LEU A 230 6.01 13.00 27.09
C LEU A 230 5.17 14.26 27.27
N ASP A 231 4.21 14.25 28.21
CA ASP A 231 3.33 15.38 28.50
C ASP A 231 4.12 16.64 28.90
N ASP A 232 5.17 16.48 29.71
CA ASP A 232 6.06 17.60 30.07
C ASP A 232 6.79 18.18 28.84
N ARG A 233 7.22 17.31 27.92
CA ARG A 233 7.91 17.76 26.69
C ARG A 233 6.96 18.44 25.72
N LEU A 234 5.73 17.96 25.60
CA LEU A 234 4.68 18.61 24.80
C LEU A 234 4.33 19.98 25.40
N THR A 235 4.18 20.08 26.72
CA THR A 235 3.94 21.34 27.43
C THR A 235 5.07 22.33 27.17
N LYS A 236 6.32 21.89 27.28
CA LYS A 236 7.49 22.73 26.98
C LYS A 236 7.52 23.24 25.53
N LEU A 237 7.11 22.43 24.55
CA LEU A 237 6.99 22.91 23.17
C LEU A 237 5.82 23.90 23.01
N ALA A 238 4.70 23.68 23.71
CA ALA A 238 3.57 24.61 23.72
C ALA A 238 3.96 25.98 24.30
N GLU A 239 4.72 26.01 25.40
CA GLU A 239 5.27 27.23 26.02
C GLU A 239 6.21 28.00 25.07
N LEU A 240 6.89 27.28 24.16
CA LEU A 240 7.68 27.87 23.08
C LEU A 240 6.82 28.26 21.86
N ASN A 241 5.50 28.33 22.01
CA ASN A 241 4.52 28.69 20.98
C ASN A 241 4.49 27.75 19.77
N TYR A 242 4.82 26.46 19.92
CA TYR A 242 4.62 25.47 18.86
C TYR A 242 3.20 24.90 18.90
N ARG A 243 2.65 24.56 17.73
CA ARG A 243 1.37 23.86 17.66
C ARG A 243 1.60 22.37 17.93
N VAL A 244 1.29 21.95 19.15
CA VAL A 244 1.42 20.56 19.61
C VAL A 244 0.09 19.79 19.53
N PRO A 245 0.11 18.50 19.18
CA PRO A 245 -1.06 17.63 19.28
C PRO A 245 -1.32 17.24 20.75
N LYS A 246 -2.51 16.71 21.02
CA LYS A 246 -2.73 15.91 22.25
C LYS A 246 -1.83 14.66 22.22
N ARG A 247 -1.42 14.15 23.38
CA ARG A 247 -0.54 12.98 23.50
C ARG A 247 -1.10 11.74 22.80
N GLU A 248 -2.42 11.51 22.91
CA GLU A 248 -3.11 10.39 22.26
C GLU A 248 -3.02 10.47 20.73
N ALA A 249 -2.87 11.68 20.18
CA ALA A 249 -2.71 11.94 18.76
C ALA A 249 -1.24 12.08 18.33
N LEU A 250 -0.27 11.82 19.22
CA LEU A 250 1.18 11.92 18.95
C LEU A 250 1.68 10.74 18.09
N SER A 251 1.23 10.71 16.85
CA SER A 251 1.68 9.77 15.82
C SER A 251 3.03 10.18 15.21
N MET A 252 3.65 9.29 14.44
CA MET A 252 4.83 9.63 13.62
C MET A 252 4.54 10.79 12.65
N LYS A 253 3.33 10.86 12.09
CA LYS A 253 2.90 11.99 11.24
C LYS A 253 2.91 13.30 12.03
N ALA A 254 2.40 13.30 13.26
CA ALA A 254 2.37 14.48 14.11
C ALA A 254 3.79 14.90 14.55
N LEU A 255 4.66 13.95 14.91
CA LEU A 255 6.06 14.21 15.23
C LEU A 255 6.84 14.78 14.04
N ASN A 256 6.57 14.31 12.82
CA ASN A 256 7.16 14.87 11.60
C ASN A 256 6.62 16.28 11.28
N ALA A 257 5.33 16.54 11.52
CA ALA A 257 4.76 17.87 11.37
C ALA A 257 5.35 18.87 12.39
N LEU A 258 5.59 18.44 13.63
CA LEU A 258 6.32 19.24 14.63
C LEU A 258 7.75 19.53 14.19
N ARG A 259 8.46 18.53 13.62
CA ARG A 259 9.80 18.72 13.08
C ARG A 259 9.83 19.76 11.95
N ALA A 260 8.84 19.74 11.06
CA ALA A 260 8.72 20.72 9.99
C ALA A 260 8.53 22.15 10.53
N GLN A 261 7.67 22.33 11.55
CA GLN A 261 7.52 23.62 12.24
C GLN A 261 8.84 24.11 12.86
N ILE A 262 9.58 23.22 13.54
CA ILE A 262 10.88 23.56 14.15
C ILE A 262 11.90 23.96 13.08
N GLN A 263 11.96 23.22 11.96
CA GLN A 263 12.87 23.53 10.85
C GLN A 263 12.58 24.89 10.21
N MET A 264 11.30 25.26 10.06
CA MET A 264 10.91 26.57 9.55
C MET A 264 11.43 27.70 10.47
N ARG A 265 11.22 27.60 11.78
CA ARG A 265 11.74 28.60 12.74
C ARG A 265 13.27 28.65 12.82
N MET A 266 13.95 27.53 12.58
CA MET A 266 15.42 27.52 12.47
C MET A 266 15.91 28.34 11.27
N GLN A 267 15.21 28.29 10.13
CA GLN A 267 15.53 29.10 8.95
C GLN A 267 15.34 30.59 9.23
N GLU A 268 14.34 30.93 10.06
CA GLU A 268 14.08 32.29 10.56
C GLU A 268 15.08 32.75 11.65
N LYS A 269 16.09 31.93 11.99
CA LYS A 269 17.12 32.19 13.01
C LYS A 269 16.57 32.41 14.43
N ASP A 270 15.43 31.79 14.74
CA ASP A 270 14.89 31.79 16.10
C ASP A 270 15.82 31.03 17.07
N LYS A 271 16.31 31.73 18.10
CA LYS A 271 17.20 31.15 19.12
C LYS A 271 16.53 30.04 19.93
N THR A 272 15.21 30.06 20.06
CA THR A 272 14.45 29.03 20.80
C THR A 272 14.33 27.72 20.03
N ALA A 273 14.53 27.74 18.71
CA ALA A 273 14.39 26.56 17.85
C ALA A 273 15.41 25.47 18.18
N TYR A 274 16.64 25.82 18.58
CA TYR A 274 17.63 24.82 19.02
C TYR A 274 17.21 24.06 20.29
N THR A 275 16.49 24.74 21.20
CA THR A 275 15.89 24.08 22.37
C THR A 275 14.78 23.14 21.92
N ALA A 276 13.92 23.56 21.00
CA ALA A 276 12.84 22.76 20.45
C ALA A 276 13.35 21.49 19.72
N VAL A 277 14.46 21.58 18.97
CA VAL A 277 15.11 20.40 18.36
C VAL A 277 15.47 19.35 19.41
N SER A 278 16.04 19.78 20.54
CA SER A 278 16.42 18.86 21.61
C SER A 278 15.17 18.22 22.24
N VAL A 279 14.13 19.01 22.52
CA VAL A 279 12.87 18.52 23.10
C VAL A 279 12.14 17.57 22.13
N HIS A 280 12.17 17.84 20.83
CA HIS A 280 11.64 16.93 19.80
C HIS A 280 12.38 15.59 19.78
N ALA A 281 13.72 15.61 19.90
CA ALA A 281 14.50 14.38 20.01
C ALA A 281 14.20 13.62 21.31
N GLU A 282 13.84 14.30 22.40
CA GLU A 282 13.35 13.67 23.64
C GLU A 282 11.98 13.00 23.41
N LEU A 283 11.03 13.67 22.75
CA LEU A 283 9.72 13.11 22.39
C LEU A 283 9.85 11.82 21.56
N MET A 284 10.72 11.83 20.54
CA MET A 284 10.97 10.66 19.69
C MET A 284 11.45 9.45 20.50
N LYS A 285 12.38 9.67 21.44
CA LYS A 285 12.94 8.61 22.28
C LYS A 285 11.90 8.05 23.25
N LEU A 286 11.18 8.93 23.96
CA LEU A 286 10.15 8.53 24.90
C LEU A 286 8.99 7.79 24.20
N LYS A 287 8.54 8.28 23.04
CA LYS A 287 7.50 7.62 22.24
C LYS A 287 7.94 6.25 21.75
N HIS A 288 9.21 6.08 21.39
CA HIS A 288 9.76 4.78 21.04
C HIS A 288 9.72 3.81 22.24
N GLY A 289 10.08 4.28 23.44
CA GLY A 289 9.94 3.47 24.67
C GLY A 289 8.50 2.99 24.91
N VAL A 290 7.51 3.89 24.78
CA VAL A 290 6.08 3.52 24.90
C VAL A 290 5.71 2.46 23.87
N MET A 291 6.10 2.64 22.62
CA MET A 291 5.83 1.67 21.55
C MET A 291 6.44 0.30 21.85
N LEU A 292 7.69 0.24 22.35
CA LEU A 292 8.31 -1.03 22.74
C LEU A 292 7.55 -1.73 23.87
N ALA A 293 7.12 -0.98 24.89
CA ALA A 293 6.33 -1.53 25.99
C ALA A 293 4.99 -2.10 25.52
N GLU A 294 4.28 -1.36 24.65
CA GLU A 294 2.95 -1.72 24.14
C GLU A 294 2.97 -2.84 23.09
N SER A 295 4.09 -3.03 22.37
CA SER A 295 4.15 -3.95 21.22
C SER A 295 5.14 -5.12 21.34
N GLN A 296 6.19 -4.99 22.14
CA GLN A 296 7.30 -5.96 22.20
C GLN A 296 7.60 -6.48 23.61
N GLY A 297 7.05 -5.85 24.66
CA GLY A 297 7.17 -6.32 26.03
C GLY A 297 8.41 -5.81 26.80
N SER A 298 8.64 -6.40 27.97
CA SER A 298 9.55 -5.87 29.00
C SER A 298 11.02 -6.02 28.63
N THR A 299 11.43 -7.11 27.98
CA THR A 299 12.84 -7.29 27.56
C THR A 299 13.26 -6.25 26.54
N ALA A 300 12.41 -5.99 25.53
CA ALA A 300 12.68 -4.98 24.51
C ALA A 300 12.75 -3.57 25.11
N LEU A 301 11.80 -3.24 25.99
CA LEU A 301 11.80 -1.96 26.70
C LEU A 301 13.07 -1.82 27.57
N ARG A 302 13.40 -2.83 28.40
CA ARG A 302 14.57 -2.78 29.29
C ARG A 302 15.87 -2.59 28.50
N ALA A 303 16.07 -3.37 27.44
CA ALA A 303 17.24 -3.23 26.57
C ALA A 303 17.36 -1.81 25.99
N TYR A 304 16.22 -1.22 25.61
CA TYR A 304 16.17 0.16 25.15
C TYR A 304 16.51 1.19 26.24
N LEU A 305 15.96 1.04 27.45
CA LEU A 305 16.24 1.92 28.58
C LEU A 305 17.72 1.87 28.98
N LEU A 306 18.33 0.68 29.02
CA LEU A 306 19.76 0.51 29.27
C LEU A 306 20.61 1.20 28.19
N ARG A 307 20.25 1.03 26.91
CA ARG A 307 20.94 1.73 25.82
C ARG A 307 20.83 3.25 25.96
N LEU A 308 19.65 3.77 26.29
CA LEU A 308 19.47 5.20 26.54
C LEU A 308 20.33 5.70 27.71
N GLN A 309 20.43 4.92 28.79
CA GLN A 309 21.28 5.24 29.93
C GLN A 309 22.76 5.32 29.53
N THR A 310 23.25 4.35 28.78
CA THR A 310 24.63 4.34 28.26
C THR A 310 24.90 5.54 27.36
N GLU A 311 23.98 5.88 26.45
CA GLU A 311 24.08 7.08 25.63
C GLU A 311 24.10 8.37 26.47
N GLY A 312 23.27 8.45 27.50
CA GLY A 312 23.18 9.62 28.38
C GLY A 312 24.43 9.84 29.23
N GLN A 313 25.06 8.76 29.72
CA GLN A 313 26.28 8.84 30.51
C GLN A 313 27.56 8.99 29.66
N GLY A 314 27.57 8.43 28.44
CA GLY A 314 28.72 8.42 27.54
C GLY A 314 28.91 9.68 26.68
N GLY A 315 28.30 10.81 27.05
CA GLY A 315 28.41 12.05 26.26
C GLY A 315 27.58 12.07 24.97
N GLY A 316 26.54 11.23 24.87
CA GLY A 316 25.61 11.18 23.74
C GLY A 316 24.74 12.44 23.62
N SER A 317 23.64 12.36 22.87
CA SER A 317 22.80 13.54 22.56
C SER A 317 22.30 14.25 23.83
N LYS A 318 22.16 15.59 23.78
CA LYS A 318 21.57 16.39 24.88
C LYS A 318 20.19 15.86 25.32
N ALA A 319 19.44 15.27 24.38
CA ALA A 319 18.18 14.62 24.67
C ALA A 319 18.35 13.36 25.54
N SER A 320 19.29 12.47 25.21
CA SER A 320 19.59 11.28 26.02
C SER A 320 20.05 11.67 27.43
N GLN A 321 20.94 12.67 27.52
CA GLN A 321 21.43 13.18 28.81
C GLN A 321 20.29 13.71 29.71
N ARG A 322 19.38 14.52 29.15
CA ARG A 322 18.24 15.07 29.90
C ARG A 322 17.21 14.03 30.31
N ILE A 323 16.94 13.04 29.46
CA ILE A 323 16.08 11.91 29.80
C ILE A 323 16.68 11.15 30.98
N CYS A 324 17.99 10.85 30.93
CA CYS A 324 18.66 10.12 32.00
C CYS A 324 18.74 10.93 33.30
N ALA A 325 18.80 12.26 33.24
CA ALA A 325 18.76 13.10 34.43
C ALA A 325 17.38 13.16 35.10
N ASP A 326 16.31 12.71 34.44
CA ASP A 326 14.95 12.71 35.00
C ASP A 326 14.80 11.61 36.06
N ALA A 327 14.39 11.99 37.27
CA ALA A 327 14.23 11.05 38.39
C ALA A 327 13.21 9.94 38.09
N ARG A 328 12.20 10.20 37.26
CA ARG A 328 11.22 9.20 36.86
C ARG A 328 11.84 8.15 35.93
N PHE A 329 12.74 8.56 35.04
CA PHE A 329 13.48 7.63 34.19
C PHE A 329 14.38 6.73 35.01
N GLN A 330 15.10 7.27 35.99
CA GLN A 330 15.95 6.48 36.88
C GLN A 330 15.15 5.45 37.68
N ARG A 331 13.96 5.83 38.19
CA ARG A 331 13.04 4.89 38.84
C ARG A 331 12.52 3.82 37.90
N LEU A 332 12.17 4.18 36.66
CA LEU A 332 11.72 3.24 35.65
C LEU A 332 12.83 2.24 35.27
N LEU A 333 14.07 2.72 35.13
CA LEU A 333 15.22 1.85 34.84
C LEU A 333 15.45 0.86 35.99
N ALA A 334 15.42 1.33 37.24
CA ALA A 334 15.53 0.46 38.41
C ALA A 334 14.38 -0.55 38.52
N LEU A 335 13.15 -0.14 38.23
CA LEU A 335 12.00 -1.05 38.13
C LEU A 335 12.24 -2.11 37.05
N SER A 336 12.75 -1.70 35.89
CA SER A 336 13.00 -2.60 34.78
C SER A 336 14.04 -3.69 35.08
N ASP A 337 14.96 -3.43 36.02
CA ASP A 337 15.92 -4.44 36.49
C ASP A 337 15.30 -5.51 37.38
N SER A 338 14.15 -5.23 37.99
CA SER A 338 13.40 -6.21 38.79
C SER A 338 12.60 -7.21 37.95
N TRP A 339 12.45 -6.95 36.65
CA TRP A 339 11.76 -7.86 35.72
C TRP A 339 12.62 -9.09 35.43
N THR A 340 12.39 -10.16 36.20
CA THR A 340 13.13 -11.43 36.11
C THR A 340 12.66 -12.35 34.98
N ARG A 341 11.48 -12.08 34.42
CA ARG A 341 10.89 -12.78 33.28
C ARG A 341 10.31 -11.81 32.27
N GLU A 342 10.08 -12.30 31.06
CA GLU A 342 9.39 -11.51 30.05
C GLU A 342 7.95 -11.22 30.49
N ILE A 343 7.58 -9.95 30.39
CA ILE A 343 6.21 -9.46 30.56
C ILE A 343 5.80 -8.96 29.20
N HIS A 344 4.80 -9.60 28.61
CA HIS A 344 4.38 -9.30 27.24
C HIS A 344 2.87 -9.01 27.20
N PRO A 345 2.41 -8.00 26.44
CA PRO A 345 0.98 -7.68 26.29
C PRO A 345 0.14 -8.84 25.72
N LYS A 346 0.79 -9.86 25.15
CA LYS A 346 0.19 -11.06 24.54
C LYS A 346 0.75 -12.37 25.11
N ALA A 347 1.23 -12.36 26.35
CA ALA A 347 1.89 -13.54 26.94
C ALA A 347 0.96 -14.77 27.02
N ASP A 348 -0.35 -14.53 27.19
CA ASP A 348 -1.37 -15.56 27.43
C ASP A 348 -2.45 -15.60 26.32
N ALA A 349 -2.19 -15.03 25.14
CA ALA A 349 -3.14 -14.93 24.02
C ALA A 349 -2.86 -15.89 22.86
#